data_AF-A0A2N9JGL7-F1
#
_entry.id   AF-A0A2N9JGL7-F1
#
_cell.length_a   1.000
_cell.length_b   1.000
_cell.length_c   1.000
_cell.angle_alpha   90.00
_cell.angle_beta   90.00
_cell.angle_gamma   90.00
#
_symmetry.space_group_name_H-M   'P 1'
#
loop_
_entity.id
_entity.type
_entity.pdbx_description
1 polymer ?
#
loop_
_entity_poly.entity_id
_entity_poly.type
_entity_poly.pdbx_seq_one_letter_code
_entity_poly.pdbx_strand_id
1 'polypeptide(L)'
;MHNGQMDYLGVVLLVAALATAFVVIARSSAWQGRRARAEQQSQLALAKRAAEADVVGLTEALTRLSVVAETDPQAQEDYDSAAAAHARAVRCLAEASEPDELSLVTENLEKGRWTVARLMARAAGEPLPTRRPPCFFNPGHGPSTRNIGWQSRSVPACAADAARVEAGADPYIRTVERGDRRVPYWEGGPTYAGWARGYYASWRGSTLVADIVSSRS
;
A
#
# COMPACT_ATOMS: atom_id res chain seq x y z
N MET A 1 0.43 -1.52 -76.84
CA MET A 1 1.01 -0.67 -75.78
C MET A 1 0.00 -0.44 -74.64
N HIS A 2 -0.55 -1.50 -74.03
CA HIS A 2 -1.60 -1.39 -72.99
C HIS A 2 -1.26 -2.11 -71.65
N ASN A 3 -0.06 -2.71 -71.51
CA ASN A 3 0.29 -3.46 -70.29
C ASN A 3 0.90 -2.60 -69.16
N GLY A 4 1.48 -1.43 -69.43
CA GLY A 4 2.17 -0.64 -68.40
C GLY A 4 1.25 0.16 -67.45
N GLN A 5 0.01 0.44 -67.85
CA GLN A 5 -0.92 1.25 -67.06
C GLN A 5 -1.69 0.44 -66.01
N MET A 6 -1.88 -0.87 -66.25
CA MET A 6 -2.49 -1.81 -65.29
C MET A 6 -1.52 -2.13 -64.12
N ASP A 7 -0.23 -2.25 -64.40
CA ASP A 7 0.79 -2.51 -63.37
C ASP A 7 0.99 -1.31 -62.43
N TYR A 8 0.97 -0.08 -62.96
CA TYR A 8 1.10 1.12 -62.15
C TYR A 8 -0.08 1.31 -61.18
N LEU A 9 -1.30 1.06 -61.65
CA LEU A 9 -2.50 1.17 -60.81
C LEU A 9 -2.48 0.12 -59.68
N GLY A 10 -2.02 -1.11 -59.97
CA GLY A 10 -1.83 -2.15 -58.98
C GLY A 10 -0.78 -1.79 -57.91
N VAL A 11 0.35 -1.20 -58.33
CA VAL A 11 1.39 -0.72 -57.40
C VAL A 11 0.87 0.43 -56.52
N VAL A 12 0.15 1.41 -57.10
CA VAL A 12 -0.43 2.53 -56.33
C VAL A 12 -1.45 2.03 -55.31
N LEU A 13 -2.32 1.10 -55.68
CA LEU A 13 -3.31 0.52 -54.76
C LEU A 13 -2.63 -0.29 -53.65
N LEU A 14 -1.57 -1.04 -53.96
CA LEU A 14 -0.78 -1.76 -52.97
C LEU A 14 -0.12 -0.81 -51.97
N VAL A 15 0.52 0.25 -52.45
CA VAL A 15 1.15 1.26 -51.59
C VAL A 15 0.11 1.97 -50.72
N ALA A 16 -1.05 2.32 -51.29
CA ALA A 16 -2.14 2.92 -50.53
C ALA A 16 -2.69 1.97 -49.45
N ALA A 17 -2.81 0.68 -49.75
CA ALA A 17 -3.25 -0.34 -48.80
C ALA A 17 -2.23 -0.52 -47.65
N LEU A 18 -0.93 -0.58 -47.97
CA LEU A 18 0.14 -0.68 -46.98
C LEU A 18 0.24 0.57 -46.10
N ALA A 19 0.12 1.76 -46.68
CA ALA A 19 0.09 3.02 -45.93
C ALA A 19 -1.13 3.07 -44.98
N THR A 20 -2.29 2.63 -45.45
CA THR A 20 -3.51 2.56 -44.63
C THR A 20 -3.34 1.59 -43.47
N ALA A 21 -2.84 0.38 -43.74
CA ALA A 21 -2.57 -0.64 -42.72
C ALA A 21 -1.55 -0.13 -41.68
N PHE A 22 -0.48 0.52 -42.12
CA PHE A 22 0.52 1.13 -41.24
C PHE A 22 -0.10 2.19 -40.32
N VAL A 23 -0.94 3.09 -40.85
CA VAL A 23 -1.63 4.12 -40.06
C VAL A 23 -2.59 3.49 -39.04
N VAL A 24 -3.32 2.44 -39.41
CA VAL A 24 -4.22 1.73 -38.48
C VAL A 24 -3.44 1.06 -37.35
N ILE A 25 -2.33 0.36 -37.66
CA ILE A 25 -1.47 -0.30 -36.65
C ILE A 25 -0.80 0.73 -35.73
N ALA A 26 -0.27 1.82 -36.28
CA ALA A 26 0.35 2.88 -35.50
C ALA A 26 -0.65 3.59 -34.57
N ARG A 27 -1.90 3.78 -35.03
CA ARG A 27 -2.98 4.34 -34.19
C ARG A 27 -3.43 3.38 -33.10
N SER A 28 -3.56 2.09 -33.40
CA SER A 28 -4.00 1.09 -32.41
C SER A 28 -2.96 0.90 -31.31
N SER A 29 -1.66 0.85 -31.65
CA SER A 29 -0.57 0.77 -30.67
C SER A 29 -0.48 2.02 -29.79
N ALA A 30 -0.62 3.22 -30.37
CA ALA A 30 -0.67 4.46 -29.61
C ALA A 30 -1.87 4.53 -28.65
N TRP A 31 -3.04 4.04 -29.09
CA TRP A 31 -4.24 3.99 -28.26
C TRP A 31 -4.12 2.99 -27.13
N GLN A 32 -3.61 1.79 -27.40
CA GLN A 32 -3.31 0.77 -26.38
C GLN A 32 -2.32 1.29 -25.34
N GLY A 33 -1.24 1.95 -25.77
CA GLY A 33 -0.26 2.56 -24.88
C GLY A 33 -0.86 3.67 -24.00
N ARG A 34 -1.73 4.52 -24.55
CA ARG A 34 -2.47 5.53 -23.77
C ARG A 34 -3.40 4.90 -22.74
N ARG A 35 -4.13 3.85 -23.13
CA ARG A 35 -5.04 3.13 -22.23
C ARG A 35 -4.30 2.43 -21.09
N ALA A 36 -3.17 1.77 -21.38
CA ALA A 36 -2.33 1.15 -20.37
C ALA A 36 -1.78 2.17 -19.36
N ARG A 37 -1.33 3.34 -19.83
CA ARG A 37 -0.87 4.44 -18.96
C ARG A 37 -2.01 4.99 -18.10
N ALA A 38 -3.19 5.21 -18.67
CA ALA A 38 -4.35 5.70 -17.94
C ALA A 38 -4.77 4.71 -16.83
N GLU A 39 -4.75 3.41 -17.13
CA GLU A 39 -5.00 2.34 -16.15
C GLU A 39 -3.96 2.36 -15.03
N GLN A 40 -2.66 2.43 -15.37
CA GLN A 40 -1.58 2.50 -14.38
C GLN A 40 -1.71 3.73 -13.48
N GLN A 41 -2.05 4.90 -14.05
CA GLN A 41 -2.30 6.12 -13.29
C GLN A 41 -3.53 6.00 -12.37
N SER A 42 -4.59 5.35 -12.83
CA SER A 42 -5.79 5.08 -12.01
C SER A 42 -5.46 4.17 -10.83
N GLN A 43 -4.71 3.09 -11.07
CA GLN A 43 -4.25 2.16 -10.04
C GLN A 43 -3.33 2.86 -9.03
N LEU A 44 -2.40 3.68 -9.50
CA LEU A 44 -1.55 4.48 -8.62
C LEU A 44 -2.38 5.43 -7.76
N ALA A 45 -3.34 6.15 -8.34
CA ALA A 45 -4.19 7.07 -7.60
C ALA A 45 -5.03 6.37 -6.51
N LEU A 46 -5.56 5.17 -6.82
CA LEU A 46 -6.27 4.33 -5.86
C LEU A 46 -5.38 3.93 -4.66
N ALA A 47 -4.17 3.48 -4.94
CA ALA A 47 -3.23 3.06 -3.89
C ALA A 47 -2.66 4.26 -3.11
N LYS A 48 -2.41 5.40 -3.77
CA LYS A 48 -2.00 6.65 -3.13
C LYS A 48 -3.05 7.13 -2.12
N ARG A 49 -4.34 7.10 -2.46
CA ARG A 49 -5.41 7.46 -1.50
C ARG A 49 -5.39 6.63 -0.23
N ALA A 50 -5.08 5.33 -0.33
CA ALA A 50 -4.93 4.47 0.85
C ALA A 50 -3.72 4.91 1.71
N ALA A 51 -2.58 5.14 1.06
CA ALA A 51 -1.35 5.59 1.72
C ALA A 51 -1.49 7.00 2.35
N GLU A 52 -2.16 7.93 1.67
CA GLU A 52 -2.48 9.28 2.16
C GLU A 52 -3.29 9.23 3.44
N ALA A 53 -4.34 8.39 3.49
CA ALA A 53 -5.12 8.20 4.70
C ALA A 53 -4.27 7.66 5.86
N ASP A 54 -3.30 6.80 5.57
CA ASP A 54 -2.41 6.24 6.59
C ASP A 54 -1.36 7.26 7.07
N VAL A 55 -0.88 8.15 6.19
CA VAL A 55 -0.04 9.30 6.54
C VAL A 55 -0.82 10.24 7.47
N VAL A 56 -2.05 10.62 7.08
CA VAL A 56 -2.93 11.46 7.91
C VAL A 56 -3.12 10.84 9.31
N GLY A 57 -3.39 9.53 9.38
CA GLY A 57 -3.56 8.87 10.67
C GLY A 57 -2.29 8.90 11.55
N LEU A 58 -1.08 8.93 10.96
CA LEU A 58 0.15 9.11 11.73
C LEU A 58 0.36 10.58 12.13
N THR A 59 0.04 11.53 11.25
CA THR A 59 0.03 12.97 11.57
C THR A 59 -0.83 13.26 12.79
N GLU A 60 -2.07 12.76 12.80
CA GLU A 60 -2.99 12.94 13.92
C GLU A 60 -2.46 12.33 15.22
N ALA A 61 -1.78 11.19 15.14
CA ALA A 61 -1.14 10.57 16.30
C ALA A 61 0.01 11.42 16.84
N LEU A 62 0.86 11.97 15.97
CA LEU A 62 1.94 12.89 16.36
C LEU A 62 1.37 14.16 16.99
N THR A 63 0.36 14.78 16.39
CA THR A 63 -0.28 15.97 16.94
C THR A 63 -0.83 15.74 18.35
N ARG A 64 -1.45 14.59 18.62
CA ARG A 64 -1.95 14.27 19.97
C ARG A 64 -0.83 14.06 20.99
N LEU A 65 0.34 13.59 20.55
CA LEU A 65 1.44 13.19 21.43
C LEU A 65 2.52 14.26 21.60
N SER A 66 2.46 15.39 20.89
CA SER A 66 3.46 16.46 20.99
C SER A 66 3.58 17.00 22.41
N VAL A 67 2.45 17.17 23.11
CA VAL A 67 2.42 17.66 24.51
C VAL A 67 3.13 16.70 25.46
N VAL A 68 3.03 15.39 25.22
CA VAL A 68 3.72 14.37 26.04
C VAL A 68 5.24 14.48 25.83
N ALA A 69 5.67 14.65 24.59
CA ALA A 69 7.08 14.71 24.22
C ALA A 69 7.83 15.86 24.92
N GLU A 70 7.16 17.02 25.09
CA GLU A 70 7.73 18.21 25.74
C GLU A 70 8.07 18.00 27.24
N THR A 71 7.54 16.95 27.87
CA THR A 71 7.64 16.74 29.32
C THR A 71 8.72 15.74 29.74
N ASP A 72 9.27 14.94 28.83
CA ASP A 72 10.25 13.89 29.11
C ASP A 72 11.27 13.77 27.94
N PRO A 73 12.59 13.91 28.18
CA PRO A 73 13.61 13.73 27.15
C PRO A 73 13.52 12.39 26.39
N GLN A 74 13.19 11.29 27.06
CA GLN A 74 13.07 10.00 26.39
C GLN A 74 11.80 9.91 25.52
N ALA A 75 10.73 10.60 25.94
CA ALA A 75 9.53 10.77 25.13
C ALA A 75 9.80 11.67 23.90
N GLN A 76 10.62 12.71 24.06
CA GLN A 76 11.07 13.55 22.94
C GLN A 76 11.87 12.77 21.90
N GLU A 77 12.79 11.90 22.33
CA GLU A 77 13.55 11.04 21.40
C GLU A 77 12.64 10.11 20.58
N ASP A 78 11.64 9.49 21.23
CA ASP A 78 10.65 8.65 20.55
C ASP A 78 9.78 9.52 19.60
N TYR A 79 9.36 10.71 20.02
CA TYR A 79 8.61 11.64 19.17
C TYR A 79 9.39 12.03 17.91
N ASP A 80 10.65 12.43 18.05
CA ASP A 80 11.50 12.84 16.93
C ASP A 80 11.74 11.70 15.94
N SER A 81 11.92 10.48 16.46
CA SER A 81 12.05 9.28 15.63
C SER A 81 10.77 8.96 14.85
N ALA A 82 9.59 9.11 15.48
CA ALA A 82 8.30 8.97 14.81
C ALA A 82 8.07 10.06 13.76
N ALA A 83 8.39 11.32 14.08
CA ALA A 83 8.29 12.46 13.16
C ALA A 83 9.24 12.31 11.96
N ALA A 84 10.46 11.79 12.17
CA ALA A 84 11.39 11.50 11.08
C ALA A 84 10.88 10.37 10.16
N ALA A 85 10.23 9.34 10.72
CA ALA A 85 9.58 8.29 9.93
C ALA A 85 8.39 8.83 9.13
N HIS A 86 7.56 9.65 9.74
CA HIS A 86 6.48 10.36 9.07
C HIS A 86 6.99 11.23 7.91
N ALA A 87 8.02 12.05 8.14
CA ALA A 87 8.61 12.89 7.10
C ALA A 87 9.18 12.08 5.93
N ARG A 88 9.78 10.90 6.18
CA ARG A 88 10.19 9.97 5.12
C ARG A 88 8.98 9.42 4.35
N ALA A 89 7.92 8.99 5.04
CA ALA A 89 6.71 8.50 4.41
C ALA A 89 6.07 9.55 3.47
N VAL A 90 6.00 10.82 3.91
CA VAL A 90 5.49 11.93 3.09
C VAL A 90 6.33 12.13 1.83
N ARG A 91 7.67 12.10 1.92
CA ARG A 91 8.54 12.22 0.75
C ARG A 91 8.35 11.05 -0.22
N CYS A 92 8.38 9.81 0.27
CA CYS A 92 8.15 8.63 -0.56
C CYS A 92 6.78 8.67 -1.25
N LEU A 93 5.75 9.19 -0.58
CA LEU A 93 4.40 9.33 -1.16
C LEU A 93 4.37 10.36 -2.30
N ALA A 94 5.07 11.49 -2.12
CA ALA A 94 5.19 12.53 -3.14
C ALA A 94 5.98 12.03 -4.36
N GLU A 95 7.04 11.26 -4.12
CA GLU A 95 7.95 10.74 -5.16
C GLU A 95 7.39 9.53 -5.90
N ALA A 96 6.49 8.75 -5.28
CA ALA A 96 5.95 7.52 -5.86
C ALA A 96 5.27 7.78 -7.21
N SER A 97 5.76 7.11 -8.23
CA SER A 97 5.33 7.11 -9.63
C SER A 97 4.71 5.78 -10.05
N GLU A 98 4.90 4.71 -9.27
CA GLU A 98 4.31 3.39 -9.49
C GLU A 98 3.67 2.82 -8.21
N PRO A 99 2.62 1.97 -8.32
CA PRO A 99 1.95 1.40 -7.15
C PRO A 99 2.88 0.60 -6.21
N ASP A 100 3.94 0.00 -6.77
CA ASP A 100 4.88 -0.82 -6.01
C ASP A 100 5.74 0.00 -5.04
N GLU A 101 6.08 1.23 -5.43
CA GLU A 101 6.90 2.17 -4.66
C GLU A 101 6.22 2.62 -3.35
N LEU A 102 4.90 2.47 -3.25
CA LEU A 102 4.13 2.72 -2.01
C LEU A 102 4.48 1.75 -0.87
N SER A 103 5.20 0.66 -1.15
CA SER A 103 5.83 -0.16 -0.12
C SER A 103 6.75 0.68 0.78
N LEU A 104 7.55 1.59 0.21
CA LEU A 104 8.45 2.46 0.97
C LEU A 104 7.71 3.42 1.91
N VAL A 105 6.52 3.88 1.50
CA VAL A 105 5.65 4.72 2.34
C VAL A 105 5.23 3.94 3.58
N THR A 106 4.66 2.76 3.38
CA THR A 106 4.09 1.95 4.47
C THR A 106 5.16 1.32 5.37
N GLU A 107 6.35 1.02 4.85
CA GLU A 107 7.52 0.64 5.67
C GLU A 107 7.89 1.75 6.67
N ASN A 108 7.92 3.01 6.21
CA ASN A 108 8.18 4.16 7.08
C ASN A 108 7.03 4.41 8.07
N LEU A 109 5.77 4.26 7.63
CA LEU A 109 4.61 4.38 8.51
C LEU A 109 4.60 3.29 9.58
N GLU A 110 4.99 2.06 9.25
CA GLU A 110 5.10 0.96 10.19
C GLU A 110 6.12 1.26 11.30
N LYS A 111 7.29 1.78 10.92
CA LYS A 111 8.29 2.27 11.87
C LYS A 111 7.75 3.42 12.72
N GLY A 112 7.04 4.37 12.12
CA GLY A 112 6.44 5.49 12.84
C GLY A 112 5.41 5.04 13.88
N ARG A 113 4.51 4.12 13.51
CA ARG A 113 3.48 3.58 14.41
C ARG A 113 4.06 2.78 15.56
N TRP A 114 5.16 2.06 15.32
CA TRP A 114 5.91 1.42 16.39
C TRP A 114 6.44 2.42 17.42
N THR A 115 7.07 3.50 16.96
CA THR A 115 7.62 4.50 17.86
C THR A 115 6.51 5.27 18.60
N VAL A 116 5.37 5.53 17.94
CA VAL A 116 4.16 6.05 18.59
C VAL A 116 3.68 5.14 19.72
N ALA A 117 3.66 3.82 19.52
CA ALA A 117 3.27 2.88 20.57
C ALA A 117 4.22 2.92 21.79
N ARG A 118 5.53 3.09 21.56
CA ARG A 118 6.50 3.31 22.65
C ARG A 118 6.22 4.62 23.40
N LEU A 119 5.99 5.71 22.67
CA LEU A 119 5.69 7.01 23.24
C LEU A 119 4.41 6.96 24.11
N MET A 120 3.36 6.29 23.63
CA MET A 120 2.14 6.08 24.39
C MET A 120 2.38 5.28 25.67
N ALA A 121 3.17 4.20 25.62
CA ALA A 121 3.50 3.40 26.81
C ALA A 121 4.25 4.24 27.84
N ARG A 122 5.22 5.06 27.41
CA ARG A 122 5.93 6.00 28.30
C ARG A 122 4.98 7.01 28.94
N ALA A 123 4.10 7.63 28.15
CA ALA A 123 3.11 8.58 28.62
C ALA A 123 2.21 7.98 29.72
N ALA A 124 1.90 6.69 29.60
CA ALA A 124 1.06 5.95 30.52
C ALA A 124 1.83 5.34 31.72
N GLY A 125 3.16 5.45 31.77
CA GLY A 125 3.98 4.76 32.77
C GLY A 125 3.95 3.23 32.63
N GLU A 126 3.62 2.73 31.45
CA GLU A 126 3.55 1.30 31.15
C GLU A 126 4.91 0.76 30.66
N PRO A 127 5.17 -0.55 30.82
CA PRO A 127 6.33 -1.19 30.19
C PRO A 127 6.35 -0.92 28.68
N LEU A 128 7.55 -0.66 28.14
CA LEU A 128 7.69 -0.49 26.70
C LEU A 128 7.20 -1.75 25.96
N PRO A 129 6.46 -1.59 24.86
CA PRO A 129 5.97 -2.73 24.12
C PRO A 129 7.15 -3.55 23.57
N THR A 130 6.91 -4.82 23.26
CA THR A 130 7.85 -5.62 22.47
C THR A 130 7.65 -5.33 20.99
N ARG A 131 8.72 -5.30 20.19
CA ARG A 131 8.61 -5.11 18.75
C ARG A 131 7.87 -6.30 18.13
N ARG A 132 6.74 -6.02 17.48
CA ARG A 132 5.88 -7.02 16.83
C ARG A 132 5.35 -6.52 15.49
N PRO A 133 4.90 -7.41 14.58
CA PRO A 133 4.29 -7.01 13.32
C PRO A 133 3.04 -6.16 13.54
N PRO A 134 2.63 -5.34 12.55
CA PRO A 134 1.37 -4.61 12.60
C PRO A 134 0.16 -5.53 12.80
N CYS A 135 -0.94 -4.96 13.30
CA CYS A 135 -2.22 -5.66 13.31
C CYS A 135 -2.59 -6.12 11.89
N PHE A 136 -2.84 -7.41 11.72
CA PHE A 136 -3.23 -8.03 10.47
C PHE A 136 -4.52 -7.45 9.91
N PHE A 137 -5.53 -7.20 10.76
CA PHE A 137 -6.83 -6.72 10.32
C PHE A 137 -6.77 -5.29 9.80
N ASN A 138 -5.98 -4.44 10.45
CA ASN A 138 -5.70 -3.08 10.00
C ASN A 138 -4.29 -2.66 10.44
N PRO A 139 -3.31 -2.63 9.51
CA PRO A 139 -1.95 -2.20 9.83
C PRO A 139 -1.88 -0.78 10.41
N GLY A 140 -2.88 0.06 10.11
CA GLY A 140 -3.03 1.39 10.68
C GLY A 140 -3.24 1.41 12.20
N HIS A 141 -3.67 0.31 12.83
CA HIS A 141 -3.78 0.21 14.29
C HIS A 141 -2.42 0.18 15.01
N GLY A 142 -1.32 -0.01 14.27
CA GLY A 142 0.02 -0.12 14.84
C GLY A 142 0.39 -1.56 15.23
N PRO A 143 1.38 -1.73 16.12
CA PRO A 143 1.93 -3.05 16.44
C PRO A 143 0.88 -3.97 17.09
N SER A 144 0.95 -5.25 16.75
CA SER A 144 0.20 -6.30 17.44
C SER A 144 0.70 -6.49 18.87
N THR A 145 -0.14 -7.08 19.72
CA THR A 145 0.23 -7.49 21.09
C THR A 145 0.43 -8.99 21.20
N ARG A 146 -0.32 -9.76 20.41
CA ARG A 146 -0.26 -11.23 20.35
C ARG A 146 -0.67 -11.72 18.96
N ASN A 147 -0.40 -12.99 18.68
CA ASN A 147 -1.05 -13.69 17.59
C ASN A 147 -2.33 -14.35 18.12
N ILE A 148 -3.38 -14.39 17.30
CA ILE A 148 -4.64 -15.07 17.61
C ILE A 148 -5.00 -16.05 16.49
N GLY A 149 -5.80 -17.06 16.81
CA GLY A 149 -6.42 -17.93 15.80
C GLY A 149 -7.58 -17.21 15.11
N TRP A 150 -7.54 -17.12 13.79
CA TRP A 150 -8.61 -16.53 12.98
C TRP A 150 -8.69 -17.23 11.61
N GLN A 151 -9.86 -17.79 11.26
CA GLN A 151 -10.08 -18.53 10.00
C GLN A 151 -8.98 -19.57 9.69
N SER A 152 -8.62 -20.38 10.69
CA SER A 152 -7.55 -21.39 10.60
C SER A 152 -6.14 -20.85 10.36
N ARG A 153 -5.91 -19.55 10.63
CA ARG A 153 -4.60 -18.88 10.54
C ARG A 153 -4.22 -18.30 11.90
N SER A 154 -2.93 -18.29 12.22
CA SER A 154 -2.36 -17.50 13.31
C SER A 154 -1.99 -16.11 12.80
N VAL A 155 -2.73 -15.08 13.23
CA VAL A 155 -2.54 -13.70 12.72
C VAL A 155 -2.11 -12.75 13.85
N PRO A 156 -1.15 -11.83 13.62
CA PRO A 156 -0.79 -10.81 14.60
C PRO A 156 -1.94 -9.79 14.75
N ALA A 157 -2.40 -9.53 15.97
CA ALA A 157 -3.52 -8.61 16.22
C ALA A 157 -3.19 -7.58 17.31
N CYS A 158 -3.65 -6.34 17.14
CA CYS A 158 -3.62 -5.36 18.22
C CYS A 158 -4.54 -5.80 19.36
N ALA A 159 -4.39 -5.22 20.55
CA ALA A 159 -5.20 -5.58 21.71
C ALA A 159 -6.71 -5.48 21.43
N ALA A 160 -7.13 -4.43 20.72
CA ALA A 160 -8.54 -4.15 20.43
C ALA A 160 -9.18 -5.15 19.46
N ASP A 161 -8.49 -5.53 18.38
CA ASP A 161 -9.03 -6.53 17.43
C ASP A 161 -8.93 -7.95 17.99
N ALA A 162 -7.88 -8.23 18.76
CA ALA A 162 -7.75 -9.52 19.44
C ALA A 162 -8.90 -9.75 20.42
N ALA A 163 -9.23 -8.74 21.24
CA ALA A 163 -10.37 -8.81 22.16
C ALA A 163 -11.71 -8.99 21.43
N ARG A 164 -11.91 -8.33 20.28
CA ARG A 164 -13.13 -8.50 19.46
C ARG A 164 -13.29 -9.93 18.98
N VAL A 165 -12.25 -10.48 18.36
CA VAL A 165 -12.28 -11.84 17.80
C VAL A 165 -12.49 -12.89 18.91
N GLU A 166 -11.81 -12.75 20.04
CA GLU A 166 -11.97 -13.66 21.19
C GLU A 166 -13.37 -13.58 21.80
N ALA A 167 -14.04 -12.44 21.70
CA ALA A 167 -15.43 -12.26 22.11
C ALA A 167 -16.45 -12.71 21.03
N GLY A 168 -16.00 -13.26 19.90
CA GLY A 168 -16.85 -13.69 18.79
C GLY A 168 -17.38 -12.57 17.90
N ALA A 169 -16.83 -11.35 18.02
CA ALA A 169 -17.16 -10.21 17.19
C ALA A 169 -16.19 -10.05 16.01
N ASP A 170 -16.65 -9.37 14.96
CA ASP A 170 -15.80 -9.06 13.81
C ASP A 170 -14.69 -8.06 14.19
N PRO A 171 -13.44 -8.30 13.75
CA PRO A 171 -12.37 -7.31 13.88
C PRO A 171 -12.61 -6.12 12.95
N TYR A 172 -11.96 -5.00 13.21
CA TYR A 172 -12.03 -3.85 12.30
C TYR A 172 -11.05 -4.03 11.14
N ILE A 173 -11.55 -4.68 10.09
CA ILE A 173 -10.79 -4.95 8.87
C ILE A 173 -10.65 -3.68 8.04
N ARG A 174 -9.41 -3.32 7.71
CA ARG A 174 -9.10 -2.27 6.72
C ARG A 174 -9.58 -2.72 5.35
N THR A 175 -10.43 -1.92 4.72
CA THR A 175 -10.94 -2.18 3.37
C THR A 175 -10.44 -1.17 2.36
N VAL A 176 -10.30 -1.61 1.11
CA VAL A 176 -9.87 -0.81 -0.05
C VAL A 176 -10.88 -0.94 -1.20
N GLU A 177 -10.86 0.02 -2.13
CA GLU A 177 -11.72 0.02 -3.31
C GLU A 177 -11.20 -0.98 -4.35
N ARG A 178 -12.07 -1.86 -4.87
CA ARG A 178 -11.73 -2.76 -5.98
C ARG A 178 -12.92 -2.84 -6.94
N GLY A 179 -12.87 -2.04 -8.00
CA GLY A 179 -14.02 -1.84 -8.88
C GLY A 179 -15.14 -1.10 -8.14
N ASP A 180 -16.33 -1.69 -8.09
CA ASP A 180 -17.54 -1.15 -7.47
C ASP A 180 -17.73 -1.55 -6.00
N ARG A 181 -16.79 -2.33 -5.43
CA ARG A 181 -16.90 -2.92 -4.09
C ARG A 181 -15.72 -2.56 -3.21
N ARG A 182 -15.97 -2.55 -1.90
CA ARG A 182 -14.90 -2.52 -0.88
C ARG A 182 -14.58 -3.94 -0.46
N VAL A 183 -13.30 -4.28 -0.45
CA VAL A 183 -12.79 -5.60 -0.07
C VAL A 183 -11.76 -5.44 1.04
N PRO A 184 -11.50 -6.46 1.87
CA PRO A 184 -10.35 -6.46 2.76
C PRO A 184 -9.06 -6.13 2.01
N TYR A 185 -8.16 -5.39 2.63
CA TYR A 185 -7.01 -4.83 1.92
C TYR A 185 -6.10 -5.88 1.25
N TRP A 186 -6.00 -7.08 1.83
CA TRP A 186 -5.24 -8.21 1.26
C TRP A 186 -5.87 -8.79 -0.03
N GLU A 187 -7.16 -8.52 -0.27
CA GLU A 187 -7.91 -8.88 -1.49
C GLU A 187 -7.95 -7.75 -2.52
N GLY A 188 -7.31 -6.59 -2.25
CA GLY A 188 -7.26 -5.44 -3.15
C GLY A 188 -6.57 -5.72 -4.50
N GLY A 189 -5.88 -6.85 -4.65
CA GLY A 189 -5.20 -7.24 -5.89
C GLY A 189 -3.88 -6.50 -6.12
N PRO A 190 -3.36 -6.51 -7.36
CA PRO A 190 -2.07 -5.92 -7.71
C PRO A 190 -1.96 -4.42 -7.39
N THR A 191 -3.06 -3.68 -7.54
CA THR A 191 -3.15 -2.23 -7.25
C THR A 191 -2.63 -1.86 -5.86
N TYR A 192 -2.95 -2.68 -4.86
CA TYR A 192 -2.60 -2.42 -3.46
C TYR A 192 -1.43 -3.26 -2.95
N ALA A 193 -0.84 -4.11 -3.80
CA ALA A 193 0.14 -5.10 -3.37
C ALA A 193 1.41 -4.46 -2.80
N GLY A 194 1.95 -3.41 -3.44
CA GLY A 194 3.10 -2.66 -2.92
C GLY A 194 2.83 -2.04 -1.55
N TRP A 195 1.78 -1.23 -1.47
CA TRP A 195 1.31 -0.61 -0.23
C TRP A 195 1.06 -1.64 0.90
N ALA A 196 0.37 -2.75 0.63
CA ALA A 196 0.13 -3.77 1.66
C ALA A 196 1.42 -4.49 2.10
N ARG A 197 2.33 -4.80 1.17
CA ARG A 197 3.58 -5.51 1.48
C ARG A 197 4.53 -4.70 2.34
N GLY A 198 4.58 -3.37 2.19
CA GLY A 198 5.52 -2.54 2.94
C GLY A 198 5.32 -2.61 4.46
N TYR A 199 4.07 -2.75 4.93
CA TYR A 199 3.79 -2.98 6.36
C TYR A 199 4.46 -4.23 6.94
N TYR A 200 4.72 -5.25 6.12
CA TYR A 200 5.26 -6.54 6.58
C TYR A 200 6.67 -6.81 6.07
N ALA A 201 7.31 -5.83 5.41
CA ALA A 201 8.60 -6.00 4.77
C ALA A 201 9.71 -6.40 5.75
N SER A 202 9.74 -5.78 6.93
CA SER A 202 10.69 -6.07 8.03
C SER A 202 10.41 -7.39 8.76
N TRP A 203 9.28 -8.03 8.46
CA TRP A 203 8.80 -9.26 9.11
C TRP A 203 8.93 -10.50 8.22
N ARG A 204 9.52 -10.38 7.01
CA ARG A 204 9.78 -11.51 6.13
C ARG A 204 10.62 -12.58 6.84
N GLY A 205 10.15 -13.83 6.79
CA GLY A 205 10.79 -14.97 7.48
C GLY A 205 10.45 -15.09 8.97
N SER A 206 9.68 -14.15 9.55
CA SER A 206 9.23 -14.27 10.94
C SER A 206 8.09 -15.28 11.08
N THR A 207 8.15 -16.12 12.11
CA THR A 207 7.05 -17.03 12.49
C THR A 207 5.78 -16.28 12.89
N LEU A 208 5.88 -15.01 13.28
CA LEU A 208 4.74 -14.18 13.67
C LEU A 208 3.81 -13.81 12.50
N VAL A 209 4.29 -13.94 11.26
CA VAL A 209 3.52 -13.63 10.04
C VAL A 209 3.46 -14.80 9.06
N ALA A 210 3.88 -16.00 9.47
CA ALA A 210 3.96 -17.17 8.59
C ALA A 210 2.63 -17.47 7.88
N ASP A 211 1.52 -17.45 8.61
CA ASP A 211 0.21 -17.83 8.08
C ASP A 211 -0.46 -16.73 7.25
N ILE A 212 0.07 -15.50 7.23
CA ILE A 212 -0.47 -14.39 6.43
C ILE A 212 0.34 -14.14 5.15
N VAL A 213 1.61 -14.56 5.11
CA VAL A 213 2.47 -14.46 3.91
C VAL A 213 2.26 -15.67 2.98
N SER A 214 1.84 -16.82 3.53
CA SER A 214 1.72 -18.09 2.79
C SER A 214 0.42 -18.25 1.99
N SER A 215 -0.58 -17.37 2.15
CA SER A 215 -1.92 -17.57 1.57
C SER A 215 -2.06 -17.12 0.11
N ARG A 216 -0.97 -17.16 -0.66
CA ARG A 216 -0.97 -16.92 -2.12
C ARG A 216 -0.13 -17.98 -2.82
N SER A 217 -0.72 -19.15 -2.99
CA SER A 217 -0.43 -20.06 -4.11
C SER A 217 -1.71 -20.24 -4.91
#